data_AF-A0A8T4KYP2-F1
#
_entry.id   AF-A0A8T4KYP2-F1
#
_cell.length_a   1.000
_cell.length_b   1.000
_cell.length_c   1.000
_cell.angle_alpha   90.00
_cell.angle_beta   90.00
_cell.angle_gamma   90.00
#
_symmetry.space_group_name_H-M   'P 1'
#
loop_
_entity.id
_entity.type
_entity.pdbx_description
1 polymer ?
#
loop_
_entity_poly.entity_id
_entity_poly.type
_entity_poly.pdbx_seq_one_letter_code
_entity_poly.pdbx_strand_id
1 'polypeptide(L)' 'MPEFETIKAEEYKYGNNFIEVARKRVPASEVKEGDDVPEFISISKGFYNKADSKRYKGGLGFPAEDSELREFLAKWIKEI' A
#
# COMPACT_ATOMS: atom_id res chain seq x y z
N MET A 1 -15.91 -3.79 -3.64
CA MET A 1 -14.46 -3.71 -3.35
C MET A 1 -14.32 -4.06 -1.89
N PRO A 2 -13.39 -4.94 -1.49
CA PRO A 2 -13.12 -5.14 -0.06
C PRO A 2 -12.74 -3.77 0.51
N GLU A 3 -13.40 -3.37 1.59
CA GLU A 3 -13.05 -2.14 2.29
C GLU A 3 -11.77 -2.44 3.07
N PHE A 4 -10.76 -1.58 2.94
CA PHE A 4 -9.53 -1.71 3.71
C PHE A 4 -9.28 -0.39 4.41
N GLU A 5 -9.00 -0.45 5.71
CA GLU A 5 -8.62 0.72 6.48
C GLU A 5 -7.14 1.01 6.28
N THR A 6 -6.80 2.24 5.90
CA THR A 6 -5.39 2.64 5.80
C THR A 6 -4.90 3.07 7.17
N ILE A 7 -3.91 2.33 7.70
CA ILE A 7 -3.25 2.65 8.98
C ILE A 7 -2.26 3.79 8.76
N LYS A 8 -1.45 3.69 7.70
CA LYS A 8 -0.45 4.69 7.35
C LYS A 8 -0.19 4.67 5.85
N ALA A 9 0.04 5.83 5.25
CA ALA A 9 0.48 5.95 3.87
C ALA A 9 1.53 7.06 3.76
N GLU A 10 2.56 6.81 2.95
CA GLU A 10 3.58 7.78 2.56
C GLU A 10 3.57 7.88 1.04
N GLU A 11 3.55 9.11 0.53
CA GLU A 11 3.55 9.39 -0.90
C GLU A 11 4.82 10.10 -1.32
N TYR A 12 5.42 9.65 -2.42
CA TYR A 12 6.50 10.35 -3.11
C TYR A 12 6.05 10.78 -4.51
N LYS A 13 5.97 12.09 -4.73
CA LYS A 13 5.62 12.69 -6.03
C LYS A 13 6.85 12.84 -6.90
N TYR A 14 6.70 12.55 -8.20
CA TYR A 14 7.74 12.75 -9.20
C TYR A 14 7.11 13.13 -10.56
N GLY A 15 7.33 14.37 -11.00
CA GLY A 15 6.61 14.96 -12.13
C GLY A 15 5.10 14.99 -11.84
N ASN A 16 4.29 14.48 -12.78
CA ASN A 16 2.86 14.29 -12.58
C ASN A 16 2.49 12.91 -12.01
N ASN A 17 3.46 12.05 -11.69
CA ASN A 17 3.23 10.71 -11.13
C ASN A 17 3.51 10.70 -9.62
N PHE A 18 3.06 9.64 -8.95
CA PHE A 18 3.42 9.36 -7.57
C PHE A 18 3.61 7.85 -7.35
N ILE A 19 4.43 7.51 -6.36
CA ILE A 19 4.42 6.21 -5.68
C ILE A 19 3.86 6.43 -4.28
N GLU A 20 2.99 5.53 -3.83
CA GLU A 20 2.46 5.49 -2.46
C GLU A 20 2.79 4.15 -1.84
N VAL A 21 3.40 4.17 -0.65
CA VAL A 21 3.58 2.98 0.19
C VAL A 21 2.63 3.11 1.37
N ALA A 22 1.68 2.19 1.49
CA ALA A 22 0.65 2.22 2.53
C ALA A 22 0.54 0.90 3.28
N ARG A 23 0.39 0.96 4.60
CA ARG A 23 0.00 -0.15 5.45
C ARG A 23 -1.50 -0.08 5.70
N LYS A 24 -2.21 -1.17 5.42
CA LYS A 24 -3.66 -1.27 5.46
C LYS A 24 -4.07 -2.50 6.29
N ARG A 25 -5.29 -2.51 6.80
CA ARG A 25 -5.88 -3.66 7.49
C ARG A 25 -7.30 -3.91 7.03
N VAL A 26 -7.78 -5.12 7.24
CA VAL A 26 -9.21 -5.43 7.10
C VAL A 26 -9.98 -4.69 8.21
N PRO A 27 -11.16 -4.10 7.93
CA PRO A 27 -12.00 -3.52 8.96
C PRO A 27 -12.34 -4.55 10.02
N ALA A 28 -12.28 -4.18 11.30
CA ALA A 28 -12.56 -5.11 12.40
C ALA A 28 -13.98 -5.71 12.32
N SER A 29 -14.94 -4.99 11.72
CA SER A 29 -16.29 -5.48 11.45
C SER A 29 -16.35 -6.66 10.47
N GLU A 30 -15.32 -6.86 9.66
CA GLU A 30 -15.22 -7.97 8.71
C GLU A 30 -14.34 -9.13 9.22
N VAL A 31 -13.73 -8.97 10.40
CA VAL A 31 -12.92 -10.01 11.07
C VAL A 31 -13.78 -10.75 12.09
N LYS A 32 -13.60 -12.07 12.20
CA LYS A 32 -14.33 -12.86 13.21
C LYS A 32 -13.84 -12.51 14.60
N GLU A 33 -14.76 -12.47 15.56
CA GLU A 33 -14.43 -12.22 16.96
C GLU A 33 -13.44 -13.28 17.46
N GLY A 34 -12.28 -12.84 17.92
CA GLY A 34 -11.18 -13.70 18.39
C GLY A 34 -10.06 -13.95 17.39
N ASP A 35 -10.21 -13.55 16.12
CA ASP A 35 -9.15 -13.63 15.11
C ASP A 35 -8.31 -12.34 15.06
N ASP A 36 -7.03 -12.47 14.71
CA ASP A 36 -6.16 -11.32 14.43
C ASP A 36 -6.64 -10.56 13.18
N VAL A 37 -6.53 -9.23 13.21
CA VAL A 37 -6.93 -8.38 12.09
C VAL A 37 -5.84 -8.41 11.01
N PRO A 38 -6.08 -8.98 9.81
CA PRO A 38 -5.04 -9.11 8.80
C PRO A 38 -4.56 -7.75 8.29
N GLU A 39 -3.24 -7.62 8.17
CA GLU A 39 -2.59 -6.41 7.70
C GLU A 39 -1.81 -6.64 6.40
N PHE A 40 -1.80 -5.62 5.56
CA PHE A 40 -1.17 -5.65 4.23
C PHE A 40 -0.37 -4.39 3.97
N ILE A 41 0.72 -4.52 3.24
CA ILE A 41 1.44 -3.38 2.66
C ILE A 41 1.05 -3.29 1.18
N SER A 42 0.69 -2.10 0.72
CA SER A 42 0.46 -1.80 -0.69
C SER A 42 1.47 -0.78 -1.20
N ILE A 43 2.12 -1.09 -2.32
CA ILE A 43 2.93 -0.14 -3.09
C ILE A 43 2.17 0.17 -4.37
N SER A 44 1.72 1.41 -4.50
CA SER A 44 0.84 1.86 -5.57
C SER A 44 1.50 2.94 -6.41
N LYS A 45 1.30 2.89 -7.73
CA LYS A 45 1.69 3.93 -8.67
C LYS A 45 0.45 4.63 -9.19
N GLY A 46 0.54 5.95 -9.30
CA GLY A 46 -0.51 6.72 -9.96
C GLY A 46 -0.01 8.05 -10.51
N PHE A 47 -0.94 8.93 -10.82
CA PHE A 47 -0.70 10.24 -11.38
C PHE A 47 -1.76 11.25 -10.97
N TYR A 48 -1.41 12.52 -11.06
CA TYR A 48 -2.30 13.65 -10.91
C TYR A 48 -2.80 14.06 -12.30
N ASN A 49 -4.13 14.17 -12.46
CA ASN A 49 -4.72 14.65 -13.71
C ASN A 49 -4.66 16.19 -13.80
N LYS A 50 -5.19 16.77 -14.90
CA LYS A 50 -5.18 18.25 -15.09
C LYS A 50 -5.98 19.03 -14.03
N ALA A 51 -6.87 18.35 -13.30
CA ALA A 51 -7.64 18.91 -12.19
C ALA A 51 -7.00 18.59 -10.83
N ASP A 52 -5.73 18.21 -10.82
CA ASP A 52 -4.95 17.81 -9.64
C ASP A 52 -5.57 16.67 -8.82
N SER A 53 -6.43 15.86 -9.45
CA SER A 53 -7.05 14.71 -8.82
C SER A 53 -6.18 13.47 -8.97
N LYS A 54 -6.01 12.74 -7.87
CA LYS A 54 -5.23 11.51 -7.79
C LYS A 54 -5.90 10.37 -8.56
N ARG A 55 -5.15 9.69 -9.42
CA ARG A 55 -5.58 8.51 -10.19
C ARG A 55 -4.55 7.40 -10.05
N TYR A 56 -4.98 6.26 -9.52
CA TYR A 56 -4.16 5.07 -9.40
C TYR A 56 -4.09 4.35 -10.75
N LYS A 57 -2.88 3.93 -11.15
CA LYS A 57 -2.63 3.17 -12.39
C LYS A 57 -2.47 1.68 -12.12
N GLY A 58 -1.88 1.33 -10.99
CA GLY A 58 -1.62 -0.05 -10.60
C GLY A 58 -0.83 -0.11 -9.30
N GLY A 59 -0.69 -1.29 -8.73
CA GLY A 59 0.06 -1.49 -7.50
C GLY A 59 0.23 -2.97 -7.19
N LEU A 60 1.04 -3.23 -6.18
CA LEU A 60 1.20 -4.53 -5.56
C LEU A 60 0.75 -4.47 -4.10
N GLY A 61 0.18 -5.56 -3.61
CA GLY A 61 -0.23 -5.73 -2.22
C GLY A 61 0.26 -7.07 -1.69
N PHE A 62 0.77 -7.08 -0.47
CA PHE A 62 1.31 -8.29 0.18
C PHE A 62 1.10 -8.24 1.70
N PRO A 63 1.09 -9.40 2.40
CA PRO A 63 0.95 -9.45 3.86
C PRO A 63 2.02 -8.62 4.57
N ALA A 64 1.63 -7.86 5.59
CA ALA A 64 2.56 -6.98 6.32
C ALA A 64 3.54 -7.77 7.22
N GLU A 65 3.16 -8.99 7.60
CA GLU A 65 3.93 -9.91 8.43
C GLU A 65 5.05 -10.65 7.68
N ASP A 66 5.01 -10.67 6.34
CA ASP A 66 6.05 -11.28 5.51
C ASP A 66 7.32 -10.40 5.52
N SER A 67 8.20 -10.66 6.49
CA SER A 67 9.46 -9.93 6.66
C SER A 67 10.45 -10.19 5.54
N GLU A 68 10.50 -11.41 4.99
CA GLU A 68 11.45 -11.80 3.94
C GLU A 68 11.17 -11.02 2.65
N LEU A 69 9.89 -10.93 2.25
CA LEU A 69 9.50 -10.14 1.08
C LEU A 69 9.81 -8.64 1.26
N ARG A 70 9.60 -8.11 2.47
CA ARG A 70 9.89 -6.69 2.78
C ARG A 70 11.37 -6.39 2.69
N GLU A 71 12.21 -7.26 3.25
CA GLU A 71 13.67 -7.12 3.18
C GLU A 71 14.18 -7.26 1.75
N PHE A 72 13.64 -8.22 0.99
CA PHE A 72 13.95 -8.39 -0.43
C PHE A 72 13.65 -7.11 -1.23
N LEU A 73 12.45 -6.54 -1.09
CA LEU A 73 12.05 -5.32 -1.78
C LEU A 73 12.92 -4.14 -1.35
N ALA A 74 13.13 -3.94 -0.04
CA ALA A 74 13.91 -2.83 0.48
C ALA A 74 15.37 -2.86 0.01
N LYS A 75 15.97 -4.05 -0.07
CA LYS A 75 17.33 -4.24 -0.59
C LYS A 75 17.42 -3.87 -2.06
N TRP A 76 16.65 -4.53 -2.92
CA TRP A 76 16.82 -4.38 -4.37
C TRP A 76 16.35 -3.03 -4.91
N ILE A 77 15.36 -2.38 -4.26
CA ILE A 77 14.99 -1.00 -4.59
C ILE A 77 16.13 -0.02 -4.29
N LYS A 78 16.97 -0.31 -3.29
CA LYS A 78 18.10 0.55 -2.92
C LYS A 78 19.34 0.29 -3.78
N GLU A 79 19.52 -0.93 -4.28
CA GLU A 79 20.71 -1.35 -5.03
C GLU A 79 20.64 -1.04 -6.54
N ILE A 80 19.45 -0.92 -7.11
CA ILE A 80 19.22 -0.59 -8.53
C ILE A 80 19.05 0.93 -8.70
#